data_AF-A0A5C4L4R0-F1
#
_entry.id   AF-A0A5C4L4R0-F1
#
_cell.length_a   1.000
_cell.length_b   1.000
_cell.length_c   1.000
_cell.angle_alpha   90.00
_cell.angle_beta   90.00
_cell.angle_gamma   90.00
#
_symmetry.space_group_name_H-M   'P 1'
#
loop_
_entity.id
_entity.type
_entity.pdbx_description
1 polymer ?
#
loop_
_entity_poly.entity_id
_entity_poly.type
_entity_poly.pdbx_seq_one_letter_code
_entity_poly.pdbx_strand_id
1 'polypeptide(L)'
;MNVVSFPAKMPLQPSVTSRRLGEIADALGVSVDTFTAPAQPHVLHTGADGTHWLLTTDSQGAAIVRCVCSSAAGYSATEESVASFLMRNPGTPQHQALATLIDRLLVMHLAR
;
A
#
# COMPACT_ATOMS: atom_id res chain seq x y z
N MET A 1 43.98 -24.15 32.55
CA MET A 1 43.16 -24.43 31.36
C MET A 1 42.38 -23.15 31.03
N ASN A 2 42.55 -22.64 29.81
CA ASN A 2 42.10 -21.32 29.37
C ASN A 2 40.60 -21.26 29.09
N VAL A 3 40.04 -20.08 29.35
CA VAL A 3 38.65 -19.65 29.14
C VAL A 3 38.38 -19.43 27.64
N VAL A 4 37.22 -19.86 27.14
CA VAL A 4 36.61 -19.24 25.95
C VAL A 4 35.12 -19.05 26.21
N SER A 5 34.77 -17.88 26.73
CA SER A 5 33.41 -17.35 26.72
C SER A 5 33.10 -16.84 25.32
N PHE A 6 32.10 -17.41 24.66
CA PHE A 6 31.55 -16.87 23.42
C PHE A 6 30.60 -15.71 23.77
N PRO A 7 30.80 -14.47 23.26
CA PRO A 7 29.80 -13.44 23.42
C PRO A 7 28.58 -13.75 22.54
N ALA A 8 27.42 -13.64 23.17
CA ALA A 8 26.11 -13.84 22.57
C ALA A 8 25.95 -13.02 21.29
N LYS A 9 25.45 -13.70 20.25
CA LYS A 9 24.94 -13.11 19.01
C LYS A 9 23.87 -12.07 19.38
N MET A 10 24.25 -10.81 19.35
CA MET A 10 23.39 -9.65 19.54
C MET A 10 22.24 -9.73 18.52
N PRO A 11 20.97 -9.84 18.94
CA PRO A 11 19.87 -9.65 18.02
C PRO A 11 19.89 -8.19 17.55
N LEU A 12 19.82 -7.98 16.23
CA LEU A 12 19.65 -6.68 15.59
C LEU A 12 18.58 -5.89 16.34
N GLN A 13 18.96 -4.77 16.96
CA GLN A 13 18.07 -3.92 17.73
C GLN A 13 16.97 -3.34 16.83
N PRO A 14 15.67 -3.64 17.06
CA PRO A 14 14.58 -3.01 16.32
C PRO A 14 14.27 -1.57 16.78
N SER A 15 15.10 -0.96 17.64
CA SER A 15 14.75 0.24 18.42
C SER A 15 15.21 1.59 17.86
N VAL A 16 16.20 1.62 16.95
CA VAL A 16 16.75 2.90 16.45
C VAL A 16 15.82 3.55 15.42
N THR A 17 15.17 2.75 14.59
CA THR A 17 14.25 3.23 13.55
C THR A 17 12.95 3.78 14.15
N SER A 18 12.44 3.15 15.21
CA SER A 18 11.22 3.56 15.91
C SER A 18 11.39 4.92 16.62
N ARG A 19 12.55 5.16 17.25
CA ARG A 19 12.82 6.43 17.96
C ARG A 19 12.89 7.64 17.02
N ARG A 20 13.56 7.50 15.86
CA ARG A 20 13.62 8.59 14.87
C ARG A 20 12.27 8.86 14.21
N LEU A 21 11.47 7.82 14.00
CA LEU A 21 10.10 7.99 13.49
C LEU A 21 9.24 8.80 14.48
N GLY A 22 9.41 8.55 15.78
CA GLY A 22 8.78 9.33 16.86
C GLY A 22 9.14 10.81 16.80
N GLU A 23 10.42 11.13 16.69
CA GLU A 23 10.91 12.52 16.61
C GLU A 23 10.35 13.26 15.37
N ILE A 24 10.25 12.57 14.24
CA ILE A 24 9.66 13.12 13.00
C ILE A 24 8.15 13.34 13.17
N ALA A 25 7.46 12.39 13.80
CA ALA A 25 6.03 12.46 14.05
C ALA A 25 5.67 13.63 14.98
N ASP A 26 6.43 13.81 16.07
CA ASP A 26 6.29 14.92 17.00
C ASP A 26 6.54 16.27 16.31
N ALA A 27 7.58 16.37 15.47
CA ALA A 27 7.90 17.59 14.73
C ALA A 27 6.80 17.99 13.73
N LEU A 28 6.08 17.01 13.19
CA LEU A 28 4.99 17.21 12.22
C LEU A 28 3.60 17.26 12.89
N GLY A 29 3.51 17.04 14.20
CA GLY A 29 2.24 17.03 14.95
C GLY A 29 1.29 15.90 14.57
N VAL A 30 1.82 14.77 14.10
CA VAL A 30 1.05 13.59 13.67
C VAL A 30 1.44 12.36 14.49
N SER A 31 0.57 11.33 14.58
CA SER A 31 0.94 10.09 15.26
C SER A 31 2.00 9.32 14.49
N VAL A 32 2.89 8.61 15.20
CA VAL A 32 3.78 7.58 14.63
C VAL A 32 3.00 6.56 13.82
N ASP A 33 1.75 6.28 14.22
CA ASP A 33 0.83 5.40 13.50
C ASP A 33 0.53 5.89 12.09
N THR A 34 0.67 7.19 11.81
CA THR A 34 0.51 7.76 10.46
C THR A 34 1.59 7.25 9.50
N PHE A 35 2.79 6.96 10.02
CA PHE A 35 3.92 6.46 9.22
C PHE A 35 4.01 4.94 9.21
N THR A 36 3.32 4.27 10.12
CA THR A 36 3.29 2.80 10.22
C THR A 36 1.98 2.19 9.72
N ALA A 37 0.93 3.00 9.58
CA ALA A 37 -0.31 2.57 8.97
C ALA A 37 -0.01 2.14 7.52
N PRO A 38 -0.19 0.86 7.17
CA PRO A 38 -0.15 0.48 5.77
C PRO A 38 -1.20 1.32 5.05
N ALA A 39 -0.81 1.95 3.94
CA ALA A 39 -1.74 2.69 3.11
C ALA A 39 -2.93 1.77 2.80
N GLN A 40 -4.10 2.08 3.39
CA GLN A 40 -5.26 1.22 3.22
C GLN A 40 -5.60 1.19 1.73
N PRO A 41 -5.68 0.00 1.12
CA PRO A 41 -6.01 -0.10 -0.29
C PRO A 41 -7.41 0.50 -0.52
N HIS A 42 -7.54 1.35 -1.52
CA HIS A 42 -8.82 1.89 -1.92
C HIS A 42 -9.54 0.89 -2.81
N VAL A 43 -10.75 0.47 -2.44
CA VAL A 43 -11.52 -0.50 -3.22
C VAL A 43 -12.11 0.20 -4.44
N LEU A 44 -11.71 -0.20 -5.64
CA LEU A 44 -12.27 0.29 -6.89
C LEU A 44 -13.56 -0.46 -7.24
N HIS A 45 -13.55 -1.78 -7.10
CA HIS A 45 -14.72 -2.61 -7.40
C HIS A 45 -14.63 -3.97 -6.71
N THR A 46 -15.78 -4.53 -6.35
CA THR A 46 -15.92 -5.91 -5.89
C THR A 46 -16.89 -6.62 -6.83
N GLY A 47 -16.38 -7.62 -7.54
CA GLY A 47 -17.16 -8.50 -8.41
C GLY A 47 -18.00 -9.49 -7.60
N ALA A 48 -19.08 -9.99 -8.21
CA ALA A 48 -19.97 -10.99 -7.60
C ALA A 48 -19.30 -12.34 -7.37
N ASP A 49 -18.21 -12.62 -8.08
CA ASP A 49 -17.34 -13.79 -7.96
C ASP A 49 -16.34 -13.68 -6.78
N GLY A 50 -16.37 -12.58 -6.03
CA GLY A 50 -15.39 -12.31 -4.96
C GLY A 50 -14.06 -11.78 -5.51
N THR A 51 -14.01 -11.33 -6.76
CA THR A 51 -12.85 -10.63 -7.31
C THR A 51 -12.84 -9.18 -6.81
N HIS A 52 -11.74 -8.77 -6.17
CA HIS A 52 -11.57 -7.41 -5.67
C HIS A 52 -10.54 -6.64 -6.48
N TRP A 53 -10.92 -5.47 -6.98
CA TRP A 53 -10.02 -4.52 -7.62
C TRP A 53 -9.68 -3.41 -6.64
N LEU A 54 -8.40 -3.24 -6.36
CA LEU A 54 -7.87 -2.34 -5.34
C LEU A 54 -6.87 -1.38 -5.97
N LEU A 55 -6.93 -0.11 -5.58
CA LEU A 55 -5.86 0.86 -5.80
C LEU A 55 -4.98 0.89 -4.54
N THR A 56 -3.69 0.63 -4.70
CA THR A 56 -2.74 0.58 -3.59
C THR A 56 -1.36 1.03 -4.07
N THR A 57 -0.36 0.98 -3.19
CA THR A 57 1.04 1.24 -3.53
C THR A 57 1.83 -0.05 -3.51
N ASP A 58 2.80 -0.18 -4.41
CA ASP A 58 3.77 -1.26 -4.37
C ASP A 58 4.83 -1.05 -3.27
N SER A 59 5.83 -1.94 -3.20
CA SER A 59 6.92 -1.84 -2.21
C SER A 59 7.84 -0.64 -2.41
N GLN A 60 7.78 0.03 -3.57
CA GLN A 60 8.54 1.23 -3.90
C GLN A 60 7.69 2.51 -3.69
N GLY A 61 6.43 2.37 -3.28
CA GLY A 61 5.50 3.49 -3.11
C GLY A 61 4.83 3.96 -4.40
N ALA A 62 4.99 3.23 -5.52
CA ALA A 62 4.32 3.57 -6.77
C ALA A 62 2.86 3.10 -6.75
N ALA A 63 1.95 3.91 -7.28
CA ALA A 63 0.53 3.57 -7.35
C ALA A 63 0.29 2.46 -8.38
N ILE A 64 -0.38 1.40 -7.94
CA ILE A 64 -0.72 0.21 -8.72
C ILE A 64 -2.19 -0.17 -8.52
N VAL A 65 -2.74 -0.88 -9.50
CA VAL A 65 -4.01 -1.58 -9.39
C VAL A 65 -3.73 -3.05 -9.12
N ARG A 66 -4.28 -3.57 -8.02
CA ARG A 66 -4.20 -4.98 -7.63
C ARG A 66 -5.57 -5.62 -7.81
N CYS A 67 -5.63 -6.68 -8.59
CA CYS A 67 -6.81 -7.54 -8.72
C CYS A 67 -6.59 -8.81 -7.91
N VAL A 68 -7.46 -9.07 -6.93
CA VAL A 68 -7.43 -10.24 -6.06
C VAL A 68 -8.62 -11.11 -6.41
N CYS A 69 -8.39 -12.21 -7.11
CA CYS A 69 -9.43 -13.18 -7.44
C CYS A 69 -9.50 -14.24 -6.33
N SER A 70 -10.69 -14.43 -5.78
CA SER A 70 -10.97 -15.58 -4.91
C SER A 70 -11.23 -16.81 -5.78
N SER A 71 -10.33 -17.79 -5.75
CA SER A 71 -10.51 -19.07 -6.42
C SER A 71 -10.60 -20.20 -5.39
N ALA A 72 -11.30 -21.28 -5.74
CA ALA A 72 -11.32 -22.51 -4.95
C ALA A 72 -9.91 -23.10 -4.72
N ALA A 73 -8.93 -22.72 -5.53
CA ALA A 73 -7.53 -23.12 -5.41
C ALA A 73 -6.65 -22.13 -4.60
N GLY A 74 -7.22 -21.04 -4.07
CA GLY A 74 -6.51 -20.00 -3.32
C GLY A 74 -6.69 -18.59 -3.90
N TYR A 75 -5.98 -17.62 -3.32
CA TYR A 75 -5.96 -16.24 -3.80
C TYR A 75 -4.92 -16.07 -4.90
N SER A 76 -5.36 -15.61 -6.07
CA SER A 76 -4.44 -15.13 -7.10
C SER A 76 -4.52 -13.61 -7.16
N ALA A 77 -3.37 -12.95 -7.02
CA ALA A 77 -3.26 -11.51 -7.13
C ALA A 77 -2.49 -11.15 -8.39
N THR A 78 -3.05 -10.27 -9.20
CA THR A 78 -2.36 -9.64 -10.33
C THR A 78 -2.20 -8.16 -10.05
N GLU A 79 -1.05 -7.61 -10.40
CA GLU A 79 -0.71 -6.21 -10.20
C GLU A 79 -0.37 -5.58 -11.54
N GLU A 80 -0.82 -4.35 -11.73
CA GLU A 80 -0.46 -3.55 -12.90
C GLU A 80 -0.34 -2.08 -12.50
N SER A 81 0.44 -1.31 -13.26
CA SER A 81 0.53 0.13 -13.03
C SER A 81 -0.80 0.82 -13.35
N VAL A 82 -1.09 1.91 -12.65
CA VAL A 82 -2.28 2.73 -12.91
C VAL A 82 -2.35 3.21 -14.35
N ALA A 83 -1.19 3.60 -14.93
CA ALA A 83 -1.12 4.04 -16.32
C ALA A 83 -1.51 2.92 -17.31
N SER A 84 -0.93 1.72 -17.14
CA SER A 84 -1.26 0.58 -17.99
C SER A 84 -2.74 0.17 -17.85
N PHE A 85 -3.28 0.22 -16.64
CA PHE A 85 -4.68 -0.09 -16.38
C PHE A 85 -5.63 0.89 -17.05
N LEU A 86 -5.36 2.20 -16.97
CA LEU A 86 -6.19 3.23 -17.61
C LEU A 86 -6.17 3.14 -19.14
N MET A 87 -5.04 2.71 -19.71
CA MET A 87 -4.91 2.50 -21.16
C MET A 87 -5.64 1.25 -21.65
N ARG A 88 -5.97 0.31 -20.76
CA ARG A 88 -6.58 -0.97 -21.11
C ARG A 88 -8.10 -0.92 -20.96
N ASN A 89 -8.82 -1.32 -22.02
CA ASN A 89 -10.27 -1.58 -22.07
C ASN A 89 -11.13 -0.57 -21.27
N PRO A 90 -11.39 0.62 -21.83
CA PRO A 90 -12.31 1.57 -21.23
C PRO A 90 -13.72 0.96 -21.12
N GLY A 91 -14.35 1.08 -19.95
CA GLY A 91 -15.77 0.73 -19.76
C GLY A 91 -16.07 -0.35 -18.72
N THR A 92 -15.06 -0.93 -18.05
CA THR A 92 -15.31 -1.80 -16.89
C THR A 92 -15.66 -0.97 -15.64
N PRO A 93 -16.43 -1.51 -14.67
CA PRO A 93 -16.78 -0.79 -13.44
C PRO A 93 -15.57 -0.27 -12.66
N GLN A 94 -14.52 -1.08 -12.53
CA GLN A 94 -13.27 -0.71 -11.85
C GLN A 94 -12.52 0.42 -12.58
N HIS A 95 -12.58 0.45 -13.91
CA HIS A 95 -11.97 1.52 -14.71
C HIS A 95 -12.71 2.84 -14.52
N GLN A 96 -14.05 2.80 -14.57
CA GLN A 96 -14.89 3.98 -14.29
C GLN A 96 -14.71 4.50 -12.86
N ALA A 97 -14.61 3.61 -11.87
CA ALA A 97 -14.36 3.98 -10.49
C ALA A 97 -13.01 4.72 -10.34
N LEU A 98 -11.95 4.21 -10.99
CA LEU A 98 -10.65 4.87 -10.97
C LEU A 98 -10.66 6.22 -11.68
N ALA A 99 -11.31 6.33 -12.84
CA ALA A 99 -11.45 7.60 -13.55
C ALA A 99 -12.19 8.64 -12.69
N THR A 100 -13.31 8.24 -12.07
CA THR A 100 -14.08 9.10 -11.16
C THR A 100 -13.26 9.55 -9.96
N LEU A 101 -12.42 8.65 -9.41
CA LEU A 101 -11.53 8.99 -8.30
C LEU A 101 -10.49 10.03 -8.72
N ILE A 102 -9.88 9.87 -9.89
CA ILE A 102 -8.91 10.84 -10.44
C ILE A 102 -9.59 12.20 -10.65
N ASP A 103 -10.77 12.24 -11.25
CA ASP A 103 -11.52 13.48 -11.45
C ASP A 103 -11.81 14.20 -10.14
N ARG A 104 -12.24 13.48 -9.09
CA ARG A 104 -12.46 14.05 -7.76
C ARG A 104 -11.18 14.62 -7.16
N LEU A 105 -10.07 13.89 -7.26
CA LEU A 105 -8.76 14.36 -6.76
C LEU A 105 -8.33 15.62 -7.49
N LEU A 106 -8.48 15.67 -8.81
CA LEU A 106 -8.16 16.85 -9.62
C LEU A 106 -9.03 18.05 -9.23
N VAL A 107 -10.35 17.86 -9.09
CA VAL A 107 -11.26 18.94 -8.63
C VAL A 107 -10.84 19.46 -7.26
N MET A 108 -10.57 18.57 -6.30
CA MET A 108 -10.14 18.99 -4.95
C MET A 108 -8.81 19.75 -4.97
N HIS A 109 -7.88 19.38 -5.85
CA HIS A 109 -6.57 20.04 -5.93
C HIS A 109 -6.60 21.36 -6.72
N LEU A 110 -7.45 21.47 -7.74
CA LEU A 110 -7.53 22.63 -8.62
C LEU A 110 -8.53 23.69 -8.14
N ALA A 111 -9.55 23.32 -7.36
CA ALA A 111 -10.54 24.27 -6.82
C ALA A 111 -10.01 25.09 -5.62
N ARG A 112 -8.69 25.32 -5.55
CA ARG A 112 -8.04 26.17 -4.54
C ARG A 112 -8.14 27.64 -4.87
#